data_AF-A0A7Y6NJJ0-F1
#
_entry.id   AF-A0A7Y6NJJ0-F1
#
_cell.length_a   1.000
_cell.length_b   1.000
_cell.length_c   1.000
_cell.angle_alpha   90.00
_cell.angle_beta   90.00
_cell.angle_gamma   90.00
#
_symmetry.space_group_name_H-M   'P 1'
#
loop_
_entity.id
_entity.type
_entity.pdbx_description
1 polymer ?
#
loop_
_entity_poly.entity_id
_entity_poly.type
_entity_poly.pdbx_seq_one_letter_code
_entity_poly.pdbx_strand_id
1 'polypeptide(L)'
;MSSSSAPPPRPFEAVRAVLEAKGFELDDFELKEDVVSPSDDWIDGRVLRIRCISTGEERIYATGEASAWLGVFLMDLGRGHYAAALRIDSDAPELDPSLRIDDVDDLRPALA
;
A
#
# COMPACT_ATOMS: atom_id res chain seq x y z
N MET A 1 24.26 21.30 -13.55
CA MET A 1 22.81 21.06 -13.37
C MET A 1 22.68 20.19 -12.15
N SER A 2 22.37 20.76 -10.99
CA SER A 2 22.20 19.97 -9.76
C SER A 2 20.78 19.41 -9.77
N SER A 3 20.64 18.13 -10.12
CA SER A 3 19.40 17.41 -9.88
C SER A 3 19.21 17.34 -8.37
N SER A 4 18.29 18.16 -7.86
CA SER A 4 17.81 18.05 -6.49
C SER A 4 17.04 16.74 -6.38
N SER A 5 17.77 15.64 -6.14
CA SER A 5 17.15 14.39 -5.73
C SER A 5 16.55 14.67 -4.37
N ALA A 6 15.22 14.71 -4.29
CA ALA A 6 14.56 14.67 -2.99
C ALA A 6 15.15 13.49 -2.20
N PRO A 7 15.46 13.66 -0.91
CA PRO A 7 15.88 12.52 -0.10
C PRO A 7 14.80 11.43 -0.23
N PRO A 8 15.19 10.15 -0.31
CA PRO A 8 14.21 9.08 -0.40
C PRO A 8 13.23 9.20 0.77
N PRO A 9 11.92 8.94 0.53
CA PRO A 9 10.93 9.00 1.59
C PRO A 9 11.35 8.09 2.73
N ARG A 10 11.11 8.52 3.97
CA ARG A 10 11.46 7.71 5.14
C ARG A 10 10.64 6.40 5.08
N PRO A 11 11.20 5.25 5.46
CA PRO A 11 10.51 3.96 5.31
C PRO A 11 9.09 3.94 5.90
N PHE A 12 8.89 4.56 7.08
CA PHE A 12 7.56 4.75 7.66
C PHE A 12 6.57 5.49 6.75
N GLU A 13 6.97 6.62 6.16
CA GLU A 13 6.09 7.46 5.34
C GLU A 13 5.68 6.73 4.06
N ALA A 14 6.64 6.03 3.42
CA ALA A 14 6.38 5.24 2.23
C ALA A 14 5.42 4.07 2.52
N VAL A 15 5.60 3.35 3.65
CA VAL A 15 4.67 2.28 4.03
C VAL A 15 3.28 2.82 4.33
N ARG A 16 3.17 3.90 5.12
CA ARG A 16 1.86 4.50 5.44
C ARG A 16 1.12 4.92 4.17
N ALA A 17 1.80 5.60 3.25
CA ALA A 17 1.22 6.03 2.00
C ALA A 17 0.72 4.85 1.15
N VAL A 18 1.47 3.74 1.11
CA VAL A 18 1.06 2.53 0.38
C VAL A 18 -0.12 1.84 1.06
N LEU A 19 -0.09 1.67 2.39
CA LEU A 19 -1.18 1.03 3.14
C LEU A 19 -2.48 1.83 2.97
N GLU A 20 -2.42 3.14 3.16
CA GLU A 20 -3.56 4.05 2.95
C GLU A 20 -4.09 3.97 1.51
N ALA A 21 -3.21 4.05 0.51
CA ALA A 21 -3.59 3.96 -0.90
C ALA A 21 -4.19 2.59 -1.29
N LYS A 22 -3.95 1.55 -0.49
CA LYS A 22 -4.50 0.21 -0.67
C LYS A 22 -5.76 -0.05 0.16
N GLY A 23 -6.22 0.93 0.93
CA GLY A 23 -7.45 0.82 1.74
C GLY A 23 -7.25 0.09 3.07
N PHE A 24 -6.02 0.03 3.58
CA PHE A 24 -5.76 -0.51 4.91
C PHE A 24 -5.99 0.56 5.99
N GLU A 25 -6.58 0.15 7.11
CA GLU A 25 -6.68 0.95 8.33
C GLU A 25 -5.31 1.09 8.97
N LEU A 26 -4.71 2.28 8.95
CA LEU A 26 -3.34 2.49 9.45
C LEU A 26 -3.19 2.18 10.95
N ASP A 27 -4.24 2.36 11.74
CA ASP A 27 -4.23 2.06 13.18
C ASP A 27 -4.19 0.54 13.47
N ASP A 28 -4.42 -0.30 12.46
CA ASP A 28 -4.26 -1.75 12.56
C ASP A 28 -2.80 -2.20 12.31
N PHE A 29 -1.87 -1.27 12.09
CA PHE A 29 -0.46 -1.56 11.80
C PHE A 29 0.50 -0.90 12.79
N GLU A 30 1.35 -1.74 13.39
CA GLU A 30 2.54 -1.30 14.14
C GLU A 30 3.76 -1.31 13.21
N LEU A 31 4.42 -0.16 13.11
CA LEU A 31 5.63 0.02 12.32
C LEU A 31 6.82 0.29 13.26
N LYS A 32 7.94 -0.41 13.07
CA LYS A 32 9.16 -0.19 13.86
C LYS A 32 10.39 -0.26 12.98
N GLU A 33 11.17 0.81 12.96
CA GLU A 33 12.55 0.76 12.44
C GLU A 33 13.48 0.30 13.56
N ASP A 34 14.40 -0.61 13.24
CA ASP A 34 15.40 -1.11 14.17
C ASP A 34 16.78 -1.18 13.49
N VAL A 35 17.81 -1.18 14.32
CA VAL A 35 19.18 -1.44 13.88
C VAL A 35 19.59 -2.79 14.46
N VAL A 36 19.68 -3.78 13.57
CA VAL A 36 20.16 -5.12 13.89
C VAL A 36 21.63 -5.26 13.53
N SER A 37 22.32 -6.15 14.24
CA SER A 37 23.67 -6.54 13.83
C SER A 37 23.63 -7.10 12.42
N PRO A 38 24.57 -6.71 11.54
CA PRO A 38 24.60 -7.21 10.18
C PRO A 38 24.78 -8.74 10.19
N SER A 39 24.01 -9.40 9.34
CA SER A 39 24.09 -10.83 9.07
C SER A 39 24.03 -11.06 7.56
N ASP A 40 24.15 -12.32 7.12
CA ASP A 40 24.05 -12.70 5.71
C ASP A 40 22.73 -12.21 5.06
N ASP A 41 21.67 -12.04 5.86
CA ASP A 41 20.36 -11.57 5.41
C ASP A 41 20.19 -10.03 5.50
N TRP A 42 21.04 -9.32 6.27
CA TRP A 42 20.86 -7.91 6.63
C TRP A 42 22.17 -7.11 6.55
N ILE A 43 22.65 -6.86 5.34
CA ILE A 43 24.00 -6.27 5.09
C ILE A 43 24.19 -4.90 5.75
N ASP A 44 23.17 -4.04 5.74
CA ASP A 44 23.28 -2.66 6.24
C ASP A 44 22.72 -2.48 7.66
N GLY A 45 22.26 -3.58 8.29
CA GLY A 45 21.78 -3.60 9.67
C GLY A 45 20.50 -2.78 9.95
N ARG A 46 19.94 -2.05 8.99
CA ARG A 46 18.66 -1.34 9.17
C ARG A 46 17.51 -2.20 8.69
N VAL A 47 16.48 -2.32 9.53
CA VAL A 47 15.27 -3.06 9.19
C VAL A 47 14.02 -2.27 9.51
N LEU A 48 12.96 -2.53 8.75
CA LEU A 48 11.60 -2.09 9.04
C LEU A 48 10.75 -3.33 9.35
N ARG A 49 10.19 -3.38 10.55
CA ARG A 49 9.21 -4.37 10.98
C ARG A 49 7.82 -3.79 10.83
N ILE A 50 6.94 -4.55 10.18
CA ILE A 50 5.53 -4.22 9.94
C ILE A 50 4.67 -5.34 10.51
N ARG A 51 3.89 -5.03 11.54
CA ARG A 51 2.96 -5.98 12.16
C ARG A 51 1.53 -5.50 12.01
N CYS A 52 0.65 -6.36 11.52
CA CYS A 52 -0.79 -6.13 11.58
C CYS A 52 -1.33 -6.64 12.92
N ILE A 53 -2.03 -5.79 13.66
CA ILE A 53 -2.52 -6.06 15.01
C ILE A 53 -3.66 -7.09 14.96
N SER A 54 -4.66 -6.89 14.09
CA SER A 54 -5.84 -7.73 14.00
C SER A 54 -5.54 -9.16 13.57
N THR A 55 -4.58 -9.35 12.66
CA THR A 55 -4.21 -10.67 12.12
C THR A 55 -3.02 -11.30 12.85
N GLY A 56 -2.21 -10.48 13.52
CA GLY A 56 -0.92 -10.89 14.07
C GLY A 56 0.16 -11.15 13.01
N GLU A 57 -0.13 -10.97 11.72
CA GLU A 57 0.85 -11.15 10.64
C GLU A 57 1.97 -10.11 10.77
N GLU A 58 3.22 -10.54 10.57
CA GLU A 58 4.40 -9.70 10.70
C GLU A 58 5.41 -9.97 9.60
N ARG A 59 6.03 -8.90 9.10
CA ARG A 59 7.14 -8.97 8.15
C ARG A 59 8.24 -7.98 8.49
N ILE A 60 9.46 -8.34 8.08
CA ILE A 60 10.67 -7.56 8.32
C ILE A 60 11.36 -7.35 6.97
N TYR A 61 11.74 -6.11 6.70
CA TYR A 61 12.38 -5.69 5.45
C TYR A 61 13.70 -4.98 5.74
N ALA A 62 14.76 -5.32 5.02
CA ALA A 62 16.04 -4.62 5.13
C ALA A 62 15.88 -3.23 4.52
N THR A 63 16.19 -2.13 5.20
CA THR A 63 16.03 -0.75 4.68
C THR A 63 17.36 -0.04 4.39
N GLY A 64 18.42 -0.83 4.18
CA GLY A 64 19.75 -0.37 3.78
C GLY A 64 19.79 0.38 2.44
N GLU A 65 20.91 1.06 2.16
CA GLU A 65 21.09 1.88 0.94
C GLU A 65 20.96 1.04 -0.34
N ALA A 66 21.34 -0.25 -0.29
CA ALA A 66 21.25 -1.15 -1.43
C ALA A 66 19.95 -1.97 -1.47
N SER A 67 18.99 -1.74 -0.56
CA SER A 67 17.84 -2.62 -0.44
C SER A 67 16.68 -2.27 -1.38
N ALA A 68 16.07 -3.30 -1.98
CA ALA A 68 14.87 -3.18 -2.82
C ALA A 68 13.57 -3.27 -1.99
N TRP A 69 13.61 -2.83 -0.74
CA TRP A 69 12.63 -3.15 0.30
C TRP A 69 11.20 -2.75 -0.06
N LEU A 70 11.02 -1.58 -0.66
CA LEU A 70 9.71 -1.09 -1.06
C LEU A 70 9.10 -1.97 -2.16
N GLY A 71 9.92 -2.44 -3.10
CA GLY A 71 9.50 -3.38 -4.14
C GLY A 71 9.07 -4.73 -3.55
N VAL A 72 9.84 -5.26 -2.59
CA VAL A 72 9.50 -6.50 -1.89
C VAL A 72 8.20 -6.35 -1.09
N PHE A 73 8.03 -5.24 -0.37
CA PHE A 73 6.79 -4.94 0.35
C PHE A 73 5.57 -4.88 -0.58
N LEU A 74 5.68 -4.22 -1.74
CA LEU A 74 4.61 -4.16 -2.73
C LEU A 74 4.29 -5.55 -3.33
N MET A 75 5.32 -6.37 -3.57
CA MET A 75 5.12 -7.75 -4.02
C MET A 75 4.41 -8.59 -2.98
N ASP A 76 4.74 -8.41 -1.70
CA ASP A 76 4.10 -9.13 -0.61
C ASP A 76 2.61 -8.79 -0.50
N LEU A 77 2.27 -7.50 -0.55
CA LEU A 77 0.86 -7.07 -0.64
C LEU A 77 0.14 -7.69 -1.84
N GLY A 78 0.79 -7.70 -3.01
CA GLY A 78 0.25 -8.31 -4.23
C GLY A 78 0.06 -9.84 -4.12
N ARG A 79 0.82 -10.51 -3.24
CA ARG A 79 0.68 -11.94 -2.94
C ARG A 79 -0.38 -12.23 -1.87
N GLY A 80 -1.01 -11.20 -1.32
CA GLY A 80 -2.07 -11.33 -0.32
C GLY A 80 -1.58 -11.24 1.13
N HIS A 81 -0.34 -10.83 1.37
CA HIS A 81 0.10 -10.52 2.73
C HIS A 81 -0.70 -9.36 3.29
N TYR A 82 -1.13 -9.51 4.54
CA TYR A 82 -2.09 -8.64 5.23
C TYR A 82 -3.49 -8.59 4.63
N ALA A 83 -3.84 -9.35 3.58
CA ALA A 83 -5.15 -9.24 2.93
C ALA A 83 -6.34 -9.45 3.89
N ALA A 84 -6.18 -10.24 4.95
CA ALA A 84 -7.20 -10.42 5.99
C ALA A 84 -7.49 -9.15 6.81
N ALA A 85 -6.59 -8.17 6.79
CA ALA A 85 -6.76 -6.87 7.43
C ALA A 85 -7.50 -5.85 6.53
N LEU A 86 -7.66 -6.15 5.23
CA LEU A 86 -8.53 -5.35 4.37
C LEU A 86 -9.96 -5.57 4.83
N ARG A 87 -10.49 -4.58 5.55
CA ARG A 87 -11.93 -4.41 5.66
C ARG A 87 -12.40 -3.89 4.32
N ILE A 88 -12.62 -4.81 3.37
CA ILE A 88 -13.45 -4.47 2.23
C ILE A 88 -14.80 -4.17 2.85
N ASP A 89 -15.18 -2.89 2.88
CA ASP A 89 -16.54 -2.48 3.21
C ASP A 89 -17.46 -3.34 2.37
N SER A 90 -18.06 -4.35 3.00
CA SER A 90 -19.06 -5.20 2.36
C SER A 90 -20.37 -4.43 2.13
N ASP A 91 -20.30 -3.10 2.25
CA ASP A 91 -21.35 -2.09 2.12
C ASP A 91 -21.02 -1.08 1.01
N ALA A 92 -20.11 -1.41 0.08
CA ALA A 92 -20.09 -0.70 -1.19
C ALA A 92 -21.52 -0.76 -1.76
N PRO A 93 -22.15 0.38 -2.09
CA PRO A 93 -23.52 0.38 -2.55
C PRO A 93 -23.60 -0.54 -3.76
N GLU A 94 -24.37 -1.62 -3.63
CA GLU A 94 -24.75 -2.46 -4.76
C GLU A 94 -25.30 -1.48 -5.80
N LEU A 95 -24.56 -1.27 -6.90
CA LEU A 95 -25.02 -0.41 -7.99
C LEU A 95 -26.38 -0.97 -8.40
N ASP A 96 -27.44 -0.21 -8.12
CA ASP A 96 -28.80 -0.65 -8.41
C ASP A 96 -28.83 -1.12 -9.88
N PRO A 97 -29.07 -2.42 -10.14
CA PRO A 97 -29.07 -2.96 -11.50
C PRO A 97 -30.19 -2.36 -12.38
N SER A 98 -31.06 -1.52 -11.80
CA SER A 98 -32.08 -0.73 -12.47
C SER A 98 -31.53 0.56 -13.11
N LEU A 99 -30.33 1.02 -12.75
CA LEU A 99 -29.64 2.13 -13.42
C LEU A 99 -29.00 1.65 -14.74
N ARG A 100 -29.76 0.93 -15.55
CA ARG A 100 -29.39 0.69 -16.95
C ARG A 100 -29.43 2.04 -17.67
N ILE A 101 -28.34 2.36 -18.36
CA ILE A 101 -28.26 3.49 -19.28
C ILE A 101 -29.16 3.14 -20.48
N ASP A 102 -30.46 3.42 -20.37
CA ASP A 102 -31.44 3.28 -21.46
C ASP A 102 -31.87 4.66 -22.01
N ASP A 103 -31.05 5.70 -21.85
CA ASP A 103 -31.29 7.04 -22.41
C ASP A 103 -30.16 7.48 -23.37
N VAL A 104 -29.85 6.65 -24.37
CA VAL A 104 -29.08 7.05 -25.56
C VAL A 104 -30.02 7.16 -26.76
N ASP A 105 -31.15 7.86 -26.62
CA ASP A 105 -31.99 8.21 -27.78
C ASP A 105 -32.35 9.71 -27.87
N ASP A 106 -32.04 10.52 -26.84
CA ASP A 106 -32.36 11.96 -26.84
C ASP A 106 -31.23 12.87 -27.37
N LEU A 107 -30.51 12.40 -28.39
CA LEU A 107 -29.58 13.23 -29.18
C LEU A 107 -30.05 13.30 -30.64
N ARG A 108 -31.18 13.97 -30.87
CA ARG A 108 -31.47 14.55 -32.19
C ARG A 108 -31.08 16.03 -32.20
N PRO A 109 -30.16 16.47 -33.08
CA PRO A 109 -29.79 17.86 -33.17
C PRO A 109 -30.91 18.65 -33.88
N ALA A 110 -31.40 19.71 -33.24
CA ALA A 110 -32.17 20.74 -33.91
C ALA A 110 -31.19 21.62 -34.70
N LEU A 111 -31.02 21.33 -35.99
CA LEU A 111 -30.51 22.30 -36.96
C LEU A 111 -31.73 22.95 -37.64
N ALA A 112 -31.94 24.23 -37.32
CA ALA A 112 -32.74 25.16 -38.09
C ALA A 112 -31.83 25.95 -39.04
#